data_AF-A0A2M7IPN6-F1
#
_entry.id   AF-A0A2M7IPN6-F1
#
_cell.length_a   1.000
_cell.length_b   1.000
_cell.length_c   1.000
_cell.angle_alpha   90.00
_cell.angle_beta   90.00
_cell.angle_gamma   90.00
#
_symmetry.space_group_name_H-M   'P 1'
#
loop_
_entity.id
_entity.type
_entity.pdbx_description
1 polymer ?
#
loop_
_entity_poly.entity_id
_entity_poly.type
_entity_poly.pdbx_seq_one_letter_code
_entity_poly.pdbx_strand_id
1 'polypeptide(L)' 'MEPLFTYSPIIPPLIQEKLGQYSLILQQLLWQRGIEDATTAELFLHPDYDTELYNPLLLHDIKFACTRIHKAIKNKEKVA' A
#
# COMPACT_ATOMS: atom_id res chain seq x y z
N MET A 1 22.32 12.70 23.58
CA MET A 1 21.05 13.16 22.98
C MET A 1 20.98 12.47 21.63
N GLU A 2 20.11 11.48 21.48
CA GLU A 2 19.96 10.75 20.21
C GLU A 2 19.46 11.72 19.12
N PRO A 3 19.94 11.62 17.87
CA PRO A 3 19.51 12.50 16.79
C PRO A 3 18.02 12.29 16.46
N LEU A 4 17.29 13.39 16.31
CA LEU A 4 15.83 13.40 16.03
C LEU A 4 15.46 12.88 14.64
N PHE A 5 16.41 12.76 13.72
CA PHE A 5 16.21 12.28 12.36
C PHE A 5 17.32 11.32 11.94
N THR A 6 16.93 10.23 11.27
CA THR A 6 17.83 9.23 10.71
C THR A 6 17.55 9.04 9.22
N TYR A 7 18.57 8.57 8.50
CA TYR A 7 18.43 8.19 7.10
C TYR A 7 18.22 6.69 7.00
N SER A 8 17.39 6.28 6.04
CA SER A 8 17.30 4.88 5.69
C SER A 8 18.63 4.38 5.11
N PRO A 9 18.97 3.10 5.32
CA PRO A 9 20.17 2.51 4.76
C PRO A 9 20.15 2.54 3.22
N ILE A 10 21.29 2.24 2.59
CA ILE A 10 21.38 2.16 1.12
C ILE A 10 20.94 0.75 0.70
N ILE A 11 20.21 0.67 -0.41
CA ILE A 11 19.78 -0.59 -1.01
C ILE A 11 20.98 -1.54 -1.28
N PRO A 12 20.90 -2.83 -0.92
CA PRO A 12 21.93 -3.83 -1.23
C PRO A 12 22.10 -4.03 -2.75
N PRO A 13 23.34 -4.24 -3.25
CA PRO A 13 23.61 -4.41 -4.69
C PRO A 13 22.79 -5.51 -5.36
N LEU A 14 22.57 -6.64 -4.68
CA LEU A 14 21.77 -7.76 -5.19
C LEU A 14 20.30 -7.36 -5.45
N ILE A 15 19.72 -6.54 -4.57
CA ILE A 15 18.33 -6.09 -4.69
C ILE A 15 18.24 -4.99 -5.75
N GLN A 16 19.23 -4.11 -5.80
CA GLN A 16 19.37 -3.10 -6.84
C GLN A 16 19.43 -3.72 -8.24
N GLU A 17 20.16 -4.82 -8.43
CA GLU A 17 20.18 -5.56 -9.70
C GLU A 17 18.80 -6.15 -10.04
N LYS A 18 18.12 -6.79 -9.08
CA LYS A 18 16.77 -7.34 -9.26
C LYS A 18 15.73 -6.29 -9.63
N LEU A 19 15.95 -5.02 -9.26
CA LEU A 19 15.10 -3.88 -9.56
C LEU A 19 15.66 -3.01 -10.70
N GLY A 20 16.62 -3.53 -11.48
CA GLY A 20 17.37 -2.76 -12.48
C GLY A 20 16.53 -2.11 -13.59
N GLN A 21 15.28 -2.54 -13.79
CA GLN A 21 14.35 -1.91 -14.73
C GLN A 21 13.82 -0.55 -14.26
N TYR A 22 13.95 -0.23 -12.97
CA TYR A 22 13.50 1.02 -12.36
C TYR A 22 14.66 2.01 -12.19
N SER A 23 14.35 3.30 -12.05
CA SER A 23 15.35 4.32 -11.76
C SER A 23 15.98 4.10 -10.37
N LEU A 24 17.23 4.54 -10.18
CA LEU A 24 17.98 4.33 -8.92
C LEU A 24 17.22 4.82 -7.68
N ILE A 25 16.50 5.94 -7.80
CA ILE A 25 15.71 6.49 -6.68
C ILE A 25 14.50 5.61 -6.38
N LEU A 26 13.87 5.04 -7.40
CA LEU A 26 12.70 4.17 -7.25
C LEU A 26 13.11 2.82 -6.65
N GLN A 27 14.25 2.27 -7.06
CA GLN A 27 14.83 1.06 -6.44
C GLN A 27 14.99 1.25 -4.93
N GLN A 28 15.59 2.36 -4.50
CA GLN A 28 15.78 2.69 -3.08
C GLN A 28 14.46 2.80 -2.31
N LEU A 29 13.43 3.42 -2.90
CA LEU A 29 12.10 3.58 -2.28
C LEU A 29 11.30 2.28 -2.20
N LEU A 30 11.46 1.40 -3.19
CA LEU A 30 10.84 0.07 -3.22
C LEU A 30 11.45 -0.83 -2.16
N TRP A 31 12.78 -0.88 -2.08
CA TRP A 31 13.47 -1.66 -1.07
C TRP A 31 13.16 -1.18 0.36
N GLN A 32 13.07 0.13 0.59
CA GLN A 32 12.62 0.68 1.88
C GLN A 32 11.20 0.24 2.29
N ARG A 33 10.37 -0.18 1.32
CA ARG A 33 9.03 -0.75 1.54
C ARG A 33 9.03 -2.27 1.66
N GLY A 34 10.20 -2.92 1.63
CA GLY A 34 10.34 -4.37 1.68
C GLY A 34 10.10 -5.06 0.33
N ILE A 35 10.13 -4.31 -0.78
CA ILE A 35 9.94 -4.86 -2.13
C ILE A 35 11.32 -5.10 -2.75
N GLU A 36 11.63 -6.36 -3.05
CA GLU A 36 13.00 -6.77 -3.41
C GLU A 36 13.14 -7.36 -4.83
N ASP A 37 12.05 -7.47 -5.59
CA ASP A 37 12.04 -8.04 -6.93
C ASP A 37 11.11 -7.28 -7.88
N ALA A 38 11.39 -7.42 -9.18
CA ALA A 38 10.66 -6.72 -10.24
C ALA A 38 9.17 -7.07 -10.30
N THR A 39 8.80 -8.32 -10.02
CA THR A 39 7.41 -8.79 -10.07
C THR A 39 6.57 -8.13 -8.98
N THR A 40 7.08 -8.16 -7.74
CA THR A 40 6.41 -7.53 -6.60
C THR A 40 6.38 -6.00 -6.74
N ALA A 41 7.42 -5.41 -7.34
CA ALA A 41 7.44 -3.99 -7.66
C ALA A 41 6.39 -3.60 -8.70
N GLU A 42 6.19 -4.42 -9.73
CA GLU A 42 5.17 -4.18 -10.76
C GLU A 42 3.77 -4.24 -10.15
N LEU A 43 3.50 -5.29 -9.36
CA LEU A 43 2.26 -5.46 -8.60
C LEU A 43 1.95 -4.24 -7.71
N PHE A 44 2.98 -3.71 -7.05
CA PHE A 44 2.81 -2.57 -6.15
C PHE A 44 2.56 -1.25 -6.89
N LEU A 45 3.26 -1.02 -8.01
CA LEU A 45 3.18 0.24 -8.76
C LEU A 45 1.94 0.29 -9.67
N HIS A 46 1.54 -0.85 -10.22
CA HIS A 46 0.45 -0.98 -11.17
C HIS A 46 -0.50 -2.12 -10.78
N PRO A 47 -1.15 -2.05 -9.61
CA PRO A 47 -2.02 -3.12 -9.17
C PRO A 47 -3.25 -3.26 -10.05
N ASP A 48 -3.69 -4.49 -10.28
CA ASP A 48 -4.99 -4.79 -10.87
C ASP A 48 -6.08 -4.73 -9.79
N TYR A 49 -6.95 -3.71 -9.89
CA TYR A 49 -8.01 -3.51 -8.91
C TYR A 49 -9.08 -4.61 -8.89
N ASP A 50 -9.18 -5.43 -9.94
CA ASP A 50 -10.14 -6.53 -9.98
C ASP A 50 -9.58 -7.80 -9.31
N THR A 51 -8.26 -8.01 -9.33
CA THR A 51 -7.64 -9.26 -8.88
C THR A 51 -6.76 -9.13 -7.64
N GLU A 52 -6.29 -7.93 -7.31
CA GLU A 52 -5.25 -7.72 -6.28
C GLU A 52 -5.74 -6.88 -5.09
N LEU A 53 -7.03 -6.52 -5.05
CA LEU A 53 -7.64 -5.91 -3.88
C LEU A 53 -7.96 -6.95 -2.80
N TYR A 54 -7.55 -6.65 -1.56
CA TYR A 54 -8.00 -7.40 -0.40
C TYR A 54 -9.51 -7.24 -0.20
N ASN A 55 -10.14 -8.31 0.30
CA ASN A 55 -11.57 -8.30 0.59
C ASN A 55 -11.92 -7.19 1.62
N PRO A 56 -12.70 -6.16 1.24
CA PRO A 56 -13.04 -5.06 2.15
C PRO A 56 -13.80 -5.51 3.39
N LEU A 57 -14.46 -6.68 3.34
CA LEU A 57 -15.19 -7.28 4.47
C LEU A 57 -14.30 -7.73 5.62
N LEU A 58 -12.97 -7.70 5.45
CA LEU A 58 -11.98 -7.98 6.49
C LEU A 58 -11.71 -6.77 7.39
N LEU A 59 -12.14 -5.57 7.00
CA LEU A 59 -12.04 -4.39 7.82
C LEU A 59 -12.93 -4.53 9.07
N HIS A 60 -12.39 -4.15 10.22
CA HIS A 60 -13.12 -4.20 11.48
C HIS A 60 -14.43 -3.39 11.38
N ASP A 61 -15.54 -4.01 11.81
CA ASP A 61 -16.90 -3.45 11.81
C ASP A 61 -17.45 -2.92 10.48
N ILE A 62 -16.82 -3.23 9.34
CA ILE A 62 -17.25 -2.71 8.03
C ILE A 62 -18.68 -3.11 7.66
N LYS A 63 -19.12 -4.32 8.06
CA LYS A 63 -20.51 -4.77 7.84
C LYS A 63 -21.52 -3.91 8.62
N PHE A 64 -21.19 -3.53 9.85
CA PHE A 64 -22.03 -2.65 10.67
C PHE A 64 -22.05 -1.23 10.09
N ALA A 65 -20.90 -0.72 9.66
CA ALA A 65 -20.78 0.57 8.99
C ALA A 65 -21.64 0.64 7.72
N CYS A 66 -21.53 -0.35 6.83
CA CYS A 66 -22.35 -0.45 5.63
C CYS A 66 -23.85 -0.46 5.96
N THR A 67 -24.26 -1.26 6.95
CA THR A 67 -25.67 -1.34 7.39
C THR A 67 -26.19 0.01 7.88
N ARG A 68 -25.38 0.73 8.67
CA ARG A 68 -25.75 2.06 9.19
C ARG A 68 -25.95 3.08 8.08
N ILE A 69 -25.05 3.10 7.09
CA ILE A 69 -25.11 4.00 5.94
C ILE A 69 -26.33 3.66 5.07
N HIS A 70 -26.57 2.38 4.76
CA HIS A 70 -27.75 1.96 4.01
C HIS A 70 -29.06 2.39 4.69
N LYS A 71 -29.13 2.28 6.04
CA LYS A 71 -30.28 2.76 6.80
C LYS A 71 -30.46 4.28 6.71
N ALA A 72 -29.37 5.04 6.80
CA ALA A 72 -29.40 6.50 6.67
C ALA A 72 -29.98 6.92 5.31
N ILE A 73 -29.49 6.31 4.23
CA ILE A 73 -29.95 6.56 2.86
C ILE A 73 -31.45 6.26 2.74
N LYS A 74 -31.89 5.09 3.20
CA LYS A 74 -33.31 4.70 3.17
C LYS A 74 -34.21 5.67 3.92
N ASN A 75 -33.73 6.20 5.04
CA ASN A 75 -34.47 7.11 5.91
C ASN A 75 -34.31 8.59 5.51
N LYS A 76 -33.53 8.90 4.47
CA LYS A 76 -33.15 10.27 4.08
C LYS A 76 -32.52 11.05 5.25
N GLU A 77 -31.79 10.35 6.12
CA GLU A 77 -31.01 10.97 7.19
C GLU A 77 -29.83 11.73 6.59
N LYS A 78 -29.45 12.86 7.21
CA LYS A 78 -28.22 13.56 6.85
C LYS A 78 -27.01 12.72 7.26
N VAL A 79 -26.11 12.44 6.32
CA VAL A 79 -24.79 11.84 6.56
C VAL A 79 -23.77 12.99 6.58
N ALA A 80 -22.94 13.06 7.61
CA ALA A 80 -21.95 14.12 7.83
C ALA A 80 -20.57 13.53 8.11
#